data_AF-A0AAE1GC26-F1
#
_entry.id   AF-A0AAE1GC26-F1
#
_cell.length_a   1.000
_cell.length_b   1.000
_cell.length_c   1.000
_cell.angle_alpha   90.00
_cell.angle_beta   90.00
_cell.angle_gamma   90.00
#
_symmetry.space_group_name_H-M   'P 1'
#
loop_
_entity.id
_entity.type
_entity.pdbx_description
1 polymer ?
#
loop_
_entity_poly.entity_id
_entity_poly.type
_entity_poly.pdbx_seq_one_letter_code
_entity_poly.pdbx_strand_id
1 'polypeptide(L)'
;MVDYGEFVPEALATSDHGHLRALGDRLDLVFNHDNDSVSYAQLLQLALEGSHAITETYSYLRNFVDDDPHASHQTYMLKEQIYSGALAFFLPKHTPWRFRLSQGIKGLVEGGLVDKWYSDIMGTGGRNSDSRGVDLTPAKNKPLSLSNLQGPFLLLLLGLLLALVTFVSEALADLRQGSRYLNSSKIVM
;
A
#
# COMPACT_ATOMS: atom_id res chain seq x y z
N MET A 1 15.01 9.86 -2.33
CA MET A 1 14.58 11.13 -1.67
C MET A 1 14.92 12.29 -2.58
N VAL A 2 14.26 13.45 -2.50
CA VAL A 2 14.67 14.62 -3.28
C VAL A 2 15.94 15.21 -2.65
N ASP A 3 16.87 15.68 -3.48
CA ASP A 3 18.13 16.31 -3.03
C ASP A 3 17.95 17.79 -2.70
N TYR A 4 17.55 18.11 -1.46
CA TYR A 4 17.51 19.49 -0.96
C TYR A 4 18.84 19.95 -0.32
N GLY A 5 19.96 19.27 -0.62
CA GLY A 5 21.17 19.36 0.21
C GLY A 5 20.99 18.63 1.54
N GLU A 6 20.27 17.51 1.48
CA GLU A 6 19.81 16.77 2.64
C GLU A 6 20.97 16.18 3.44
N PHE A 7 20.97 16.41 4.76
CA PHE A 7 21.94 15.82 5.69
C PHE A 7 21.63 14.36 6.02
N VAL A 8 20.43 13.90 5.69
CA VAL A 8 19.88 12.59 6.07
C VAL A 8 20.70 11.41 5.54
N PRO A 9 21.14 11.36 4.27
CA PRO A 9 21.97 10.26 3.77
C PRO A 9 23.27 10.15 4.58
N GLU A 10 23.93 11.27 4.84
CA GLU A 10 25.18 11.32 5.62
C GLU A 10 24.95 10.92 7.08
N ALA A 11 23.89 11.43 7.70
CA ALA A 11 23.53 11.09 9.08
C ALA A 11 23.17 9.60 9.24
N LEU A 12 22.51 9.00 8.25
CA LEU A 12 22.23 7.57 8.23
C LEU A 12 23.52 6.76 8.05
N ALA A 13 24.35 7.11 7.07
CA ALA A 13 25.61 6.43 6.77
C ALA A 13 26.63 6.50 7.93
N THR A 14 26.59 7.58 8.72
CA THR A 14 27.47 7.75 9.90
C THR A 14 26.85 7.21 11.20
N SER A 15 25.63 6.66 11.16
CA SER A 15 24.94 6.14 12.34
C SER A 15 25.70 4.98 12.99
N ASP A 16 25.71 4.93 14.32
CA ASP A 16 26.20 3.79 15.10
C ASP A 16 25.32 2.54 14.97
N HIS A 17 24.08 2.71 14.51
CA HIS A 17 23.15 1.60 14.29
C HIS A 17 23.36 0.99 12.91
N GLY A 18 23.76 -0.29 12.86
CA GLY A 18 24.05 -0.99 11.61
C GLY A 18 22.91 -1.00 10.59
N HIS A 19 21.64 -1.02 11.03
CA HIS A 19 20.49 -0.96 10.12
C HIS A 19 20.28 0.42 9.50
N LEU A 20 20.49 1.49 10.26
CA LEU A 20 20.38 2.86 9.74
C LEU A 20 21.54 3.16 8.78
N ARG A 21 22.75 2.67 9.11
CA ARG A 21 23.90 2.73 8.21
C ARG A 21 23.62 2.05 6.88
N ALA A 22 23.12 0.81 6.92
CA ALA A 22 22.76 0.08 5.71
C ALA A 22 21.67 0.77 4.87
N LEU A 23 20.76 1.52 5.51
CA LEU A 23 19.80 2.37 4.80
C LEU A 23 20.50 3.56 4.14
N GLY A 24 21.37 4.27 4.86
CA GLY A 24 22.14 5.39 4.32
C GLY A 24 23.01 5.01 3.13
N ASP A 25 23.69 3.86 3.20
CA ASP A 25 24.53 3.33 2.12
C ASP A 25 23.77 2.99 0.83
N ARG A 26 22.44 2.84 0.93
CA ARG A 26 21.55 2.48 -0.19
C ARG A 26 20.54 3.58 -0.52
N LEU A 27 20.67 4.74 0.10
CA LEU A 27 19.72 5.82 -0.07
C LEU A 27 20.09 6.63 -1.30
N ASP A 28 19.25 6.52 -2.32
CA ASP A 28 19.42 7.27 -3.57
C ASP A 28 18.75 8.65 -3.48
N LEU A 29 19.47 9.64 -4.01
CA LEU A 29 19.00 11.00 -4.15
C LEU A 29 18.57 11.27 -5.60
N VAL A 30 17.41 11.90 -5.75
CA VAL A 30 16.89 12.39 -7.03
C VAL A 30 17.10 13.89 -7.08
N PHE A 31 17.52 14.40 -8.24
CA PHE A 31 17.80 15.81 -8.43
C PHE A 31 16.59 16.67 -8.10
N ASN A 32 16.80 17.71 -7.30
CA ASN A 32 15.75 18.67 -7.01
C ASN A 32 15.64 19.69 -8.15
N HIS A 33 14.49 19.69 -8.83
CA HIS A 33 14.14 20.71 -9.81
C HIS A 33 13.50 21.92 -9.14
N ASP A 34 13.65 23.12 -9.73
CA ASP A 34 12.98 24.35 -9.27
C ASP A 34 11.45 24.21 -9.15
N ASN A 35 10.89 23.21 -9.84
CA ASN A 35 9.50 22.82 -9.74
C ASN A 35 9.38 21.50 -8.98
N ASP A 36 8.97 21.57 -7.71
CA ASP A 36 8.79 20.42 -6.82
C ASP A 36 7.91 19.33 -7.47
N SER A 37 6.87 19.70 -8.22
CA SER A 37 5.99 18.70 -8.86
C SER A 37 6.74 17.75 -9.80
N VAL A 38 7.81 18.22 -10.44
CA VAL A 38 8.66 17.40 -11.32
C VAL A 38 9.52 16.44 -10.50
N SER A 39 10.12 16.91 -9.41
CA SER A 39 10.93 16.09 -8.50
C SER A 39 10.11 14.94 -7.88
N TYR A 40 8.91 15.24 -7.40
CA TYR A 40 8.04 14.24 -6.77
C TYR A 40 7.38 13.29 -7.77
N ALA A 41 7.07 13.74 -8.99
CA ALA A 41 6.59 12.86 -10.05
C ALA A 41 7.63 11.80 -10.44
N GLN A 42 8.92 12.17 -10.52
CA GLN A 42 10.00 11.22 -10.78
C GLN A 42 10.12 10.17 -9.66
N LEU A 43 10.05 10.61 -8.40
CA LEU A 43 10.07 9.70 -7.26
C LEU A 43 8.89 8.72 -7.28
N LEU A 44 7.68 9.24 -7.55
CA LEU A 44 6.49 8.40 -7.65
C LEU A 44 6.61 7.37 -8.75
N GLN A 45 7.13 7.76 -9.92
CA GLN A 45 7.33 6.83 -11.01
C GLN A 45 8.24 5.66 -10.58
N LEU A 46 9.37 5.94 -9.92
CA LEU A 46 10.27 4.90 -9.42
C LEU A 46 9.59 3.98 -8.39
N ALA A 47 8.71 4.52 -7.54
CA ALA A 47 7.94 3.73 -6.59
C ALA A 47 6.87 2.86 -7.27
N LEU A 48 6.14 3.40 -8.26
CA LEU A 48 5.10 2.68 -9.00
C LEU A 48 5.68 1.60 -9.92
N GLU A 49 6.91 1.80 -10.41
CA GLU A 49 7.67 0.77 -11.12
C GLU A 49 8.13 -0.38 -10.20
N GLY A 50 7.96 -0.23 -8.88
CA GLY A 50 8.31 -1.24 -7.88
C GLY A 50 9.82 -1.38 -7.65
N SER A 51 10.61 -0.41 -8.11
CA SER A 51 12.07 -0.45 -8.01
C SER A 51 12.60 0.21 -6.74
N HIS A 52 11.90 1.25 -6.23
CA HIS A 52 12.37 2.05 -5.10
C HIS A 52 11.26 2.26 -4.04
N ALA A 53 11.69 2.49 -2.80
CA ALA A 53 10.85 3.07 -1.77
C ALA A 53 11.20 4.56 -1.63
N ILE A 54 10.20 5.40 -1.38
CA ILE A 54 10.40 6.84 -1.18
C ILE A 54 10.45 7.11 0.33
N THR A 55 11.46 7.86 0.76
CA THR A 55 11.51 8.46 2.08
C THR A 55 11.48 9.97 1.93
N GLU A 56 10.60 10.61 2.68
CA GLU A 56 10.40 12.06 2.76
C GLU A 56 9.64 12.42 4.04
N THR A 57 9.50 13.71 4.32
CA THR A 57 8.72 14.19 5.46
C THR A 57 7.26 13.70 5.37
N TYR A 58 6.72 13.19 6.47
CA TYR A 58 5.37 12.59 6.53
C TYR A 58 4.27 13.47 5.90
N SER A 59 4.26 14.77 6.19
CA SER A 59 3.25 15.69 5.65
C SER A 59 3.33 15.84 4.13
N TYR A 60 4.54 15.83 3.55
CA TYR A 60 4.73 15.92 2.11
C TYR A 60 4.22 14.66 1.41
N LEU A 61 4.65 13.48 1.88
CA LEU A 61 4.19 12.22 1.33
C LEU A 61 2.67 12.06 1.43
N ARG A 62 2.08 12.48 2.54
CA ARG A 62 0.63 12.40 2.72
C ARG A 62 -0.12 13.28 1.73
N ASN A 63 0.25 14.56 1.61
CA ASN A 63 -0.39 15.46 0.65
C ASN A 63 -0.23 14.94 -0.78
N PHE A 64 0.96 14.47 -1.10
CA PHE A 64 1.27 13.94 -2.42
C PHE A 64 0.44 12.70 -2.79
N VAL A 65 0.26 11.78 -1.84
CA VAL A 65 -0.59 10.59 -2.02
C VAL A 65 -2.07 10.95 -2.07
N ASP A 66 -2.51 11.94 -1.30
CA ASP A 66 -3.91 12.40 -1.28
C ASP A 66 -4.28 13.15 -2.58
N ASP A 67 -3.33 13.85 -3.19
CA ASP A 67 -3.53 14.62 -4.44
C ASP A 67 -3.53 13.73 -5.71
N ASP A 68 -2.89 12.56 -5.69
CA ASP A 68 -2.80 11.63 -6.83
C ASP A 68 -3.62 10.33 -6.60
N PRO A 69 -4.74 10.13 -7.33
CA PRO A 69 -5.58 8.93 -7.22
C PRO A 69 -4.87 7.61 -7.55
N HIS A 70 -3.83 7.64 -8.38
CA HIS A 70 -3.03 6.46 -8.72
C HIS A 70 -2.07 6.13 -7.59
N ALA A 71 -1.41 7.14 -7.01
CA ALA A 71 -0.54 6.96 -5.86
C ALA A 71 -1.33 6.38 -4.67
N SER A 72 -2.51 6.91 -4.38
CA SER A 72 -3.38 6.47 -3.27
C SER A 72 -3.76 4.98 -3.34
N HIS A 73 -3.95 4.42 -4.54
CA HIS A 73 -4.37 3.03 -4.70
C HIS A 73 -3.21 2.03 -4.85
N GLN A 74 -2.03 2.49 -5.29
CA GLN A 74 -0.92 1.61 -5.65
C GLN A 74 0.27 1.69 -4.68
N THR A 75 0.28 2.67 -3.79
CA THR A 75 1.34 2.83 -2.79
C THR A 75 0.84 2.52 -1.38
N TYR A 76 1.78 2.24 -0.49
CA TYR A 76 1.50 2.06 0.93
C TYR A 76 2.45 2.93 1.74
N MET A 77 1.89 3.80 2.58
CA MET A 77 2.66 4.63 3.48
C MET A 77 2.89 3.91 4.81
N LEU A 78 4.15 3.76 5.19
CA LEU A 78 4.53 3.21 6.50
C LEU A 78 4.04 4.14 7.62
N LYS A 79 3.62 3.55 8.75
CA LYS A 79 3.18 4.31 9.93
C LYS A 79 4.36 4.81 10.74
N GLU A 80 5.43 4.04 10.73
CA GLU A 80 6.65 4.28 11.47
C GLU A 80 7.54 5.28 10.74
N GLN A 81 8.07 6.26 11.48
CA GLN A 81 9.05 7.21 10.97
C GLN A 81 10.46 6.69 11.24
N ILE A 82 11.33 6.75 10.22
CA ILE A 82 12.73 6.29 10.32
C ILE A 82 13.51 7.18 11.31
N TYR A 83 13.20 8.47 11.35
CA TYR A 83 13.73 9.43 12.32
C TYR A 83 12.73 10.56 12.53
N SER A 84 12.78 11.20 13.71
CA SER A 84 11.97 12.37 14.04
C SER A 84 12.79 13.64 13.84
N GLY A 85 12.28 14.59 13.05
CA GLY A 85 12.84 15.92 12.90
C GLY A 85 11.99 16.99 13.59
N ALA A 86 12.64 17.97 14.23
CA ALA A 86 11.95 19.14 14.75
C ALA A 86 12.03 20.28 13.73
N LEU A 87 10.87 20.87 13.38
CA LEU A 87 10.85 22.11 12.63
C LEU A 87 11.29 23.26 13.55
N ALA A 88 12.33 23.98 13.16
CA ALA A 88 12.93 25.02 13.99
C ALA A 88 13.10 26.33 13.22
N PHE A 89 12.91 27.45 13.92
CA PHE A 89 13.25 28.77 13.41
C PHE A 89 14.71 29.09 13.69
N PHE A 90 15.48 29.34 12.63
CA PHE A 90 16.84 29.88 12.76
C PHE A 90 16.79 31.39 12.96
N LEU A 91 17.44 31.86 14.02
CA LEU A 91 17.51 33.28 14.36
C LEU A 91 18.97 33.75 14.46
N PRO A 92 19.26 35.03 14.13
CA PRO A 92 20.57 35.60 14.36
C PRO A 92 21.00 35.49 15.82
N LYS A 93 22.30 35.27 16.05
CA LYS A 93 22.86 35.27 17.41
C LYS A 93 22.56 36.62 18.09
N HIS A 94 22.25 36.55 19.38
CA HIS A 94 21.93 37.71 20.22
C HIS A 94 20.69 38.52 19.79
N THR A 95 19.80 37.94 18.99
CA THR A 95 18.52 38.61 18.71
C THR A 95 17.71 38.83 20.00
N PRO A 96 17.14 40.03 20.23
CA PRO A 96 16.25 40.26 21.37
C PRO A 96 14.91 39.52 21.22
N TRP A 97 14.59 39.03 20.01
CA TRP A 97 13.30 38.42 19.68
C TRP A 97 13.16 36.97 20.14
N ARG A 98 14.26 36.29 20.47
CA ARG A 98 14.25 34.86 20.81
C ARG A 98 13.20 34.54 21.86
N PHE A 99 13.21 35.27 22.99
CA PHE A 99 12.32 34.98 24.10
C PHE A 99 10.85 35.24 23.74
N ARG A 100 10.57 36.37 23.08
CA ARG A 100 9.21 36.71 22.66
C ARG A 100 8.64 35.72 21.66
N LEU A 101 9.45 35.29 20.69
CA LEU A 101 9.04 34.29 19.70
C LEU A 101 8.78 32.93 20.37
N SER A 102 9.68 32.47 21.24
CA SER A 102 9.51 31.21 21.96
C SER A 102 8.24 31.20 22.83
N GLN A 103 7.95 32.29 23.54
CA GLN A 103 6.72 32.41 24.32
C GLN A 103 5.47 32.45 23.44
N GLY A 104 5.51 33.19 22.32
CA GLY A 104 4.41 33.24 21.36
C GLY A 104 4.10 31.87 20.78
N ILE A 105 5.12 31.16 20.27
CA ILE A 105 4.98 29.80 19.73
C ILE A 105 4.43 28.85 20.79
N LYS A 106 4.95 28.92 22.02
CA LYS A 106 4.45 28.11 23.13
C LYS A 106 2.96 28.35 23.37
N GLY A 107 2.52 29.60 23.39
CA GLY A 107 1.10 29.94 23.52
C GLY A 107 0.23 29.43 22.37
N LEU A 108 0.75 29.44 21.13
CA LEU A 108 0.04 28.87 19.97
C LEU A 108 -0.12 27.35 20.07
N VAL A 109 0.92 26.65 20.54
CA VAL A 109 0.89 25.20 20.75
C VAL A 109 -0.03 24.83 21.91
N GLU A 110 0.15 25.46 23.08
CA GLU A 110 -0.68 25.20 24.27
C GLU A 110 -2.15 25.58 24.06
N GLY A 111 -2.41 26.58 23.21
CA GLY A 111 -3.76 26.95 22.79
C GLY A 111 -4.38 26.04 21.73
N GLY A 112 -3.67 25.03 21.24
CA GLY A 112 -4.14 24.09 20.21
C GLY A 112 -4.29 24.69 18.81
N LEU A 113 -3.80 25.92 18.59
CA LEU A 113 -3.91 26.59 17.28
C LEU A 113 -3.07 25.89 16.21
N VAL A 114 -1.89 25.40 16.60
CA VAL A 114 -1.01 24.66 15.68
C VAL A 114 -1.67 23.36 15.21
N ASP A 115 -2.23 22.58 16.13
CA ASP A 115 -2.92 21.33 15.79
C ASP A 115 -4.16 21.58 14.93
N LYS A 116 -4.92 22.63 15.26
CA LYS A 116 -6.10 23.06 14.49
C LYS A 116 -5.71 23.46 13.07
N TRP A 117 -4.67 24.27 12.88
CA TRP A 117 -4.19 24.63 11.54
C TRP A 117 -3.63 23.44 10.78
N TYR A 118 -2.89 22.56 11.44
CA TYR A 118 -2.41 21.33 10.84
C TYR A 118 -3.57 20.47 10.33
N SER A 119 -4.60 20.27 11.15
CA SER A 119 -5.81 19.54 10.76
C SER A 119 -6.59 20.25 9.65
N ASP A 120 -6.66 21.57 9.65
CA ASP A 120 -7.36 22.34 8.60
C ASP A 120 -6.64 22.18 7.25
N ILE A 121 -5.31 22.30 7.23
CA ILE A 121 -4.48 22.20 6.02
C ILE A 121 -4.46 20.76 5.50
N MET A 122 -4.13 19.79 6.37
CA MET A 122 -4.03 18.39 5.96
C MET A 122 -5.41 17.75 5.74
N GLY A 123 -6.47 18.26 6.38
CA GLY A 123 -7.83 17.73 6.27
C GLY A 123 -8.63 18.26 5.09
N THR A 124 -8.18 19.34 4.43
CA THR A 124 -8.89 19.91 3.27
C THR A 124 -8.53 19.24 1.94
N GLY A 125 -7.39 18.55 1.84
CA GLY A 125 -6.99 17.80 0.63
C GLY A 125 -7.84 16.56 0.30
N GLY A 126 -8.55 16.01 1.29
CA GLY A 126 -9.35 14.78 1.12
C GLY A 126 -10.81 14.97 0.71
N ARG A 127 -11.25 16.17 0.33
CA ARG A 127 -12.69 16.41 0.05
C ARG A 127 -13.20 15.89 -1.29
N ASN A 128 -12.33 15.41 -2.18
CA ASN A 128 -12.70 14.87 -3.50
C ASN A 128 -12.47 13.37 -3.68
N SER A 129 -12.05 12.64 -2.65
CA SER A 129 -12.10 11.18 -2.64
C SER A 129 -13.29 10.74 -1.79
N ASP A 130 -14.39 10.44 -2.48
CA ASP A 130 -15.57 9.79 -1.91
C ASP A 130 -15.19 8.73 -0.87
N SER A 131 -15.61 8.96 0.37
CA SER A 131 -16.04 7.89 1.29
C SER A 131 -15.11 6.69 1.43
N ARG A 132 -13.80 6.90 1.59
CA ARG A 132 -12.90 5.89 2.17
C ARG A 132 -11.96 6.56 3.15
N GLY A 133 -12.55 6.94 4.29
CA GLY A 133 -11.77 6.97 5.51
C GLY A 133 -11.02 5.64 5.59
N VAL A 134 -9.70 5.73 5.78
CA VAL A 134 -8.93 4.63 6.36
C VAL A 134 -9.49 4.44 7.76
N ASP A 135 -10.62 3.75 7.81
CA ASP A 135 -11.25 3.28 9.01
C ASP A 135 -10.23 2.33 9.62
N LEU A 136 -9.58 2.79 10.69
CA LEU A 136 -8.79 1.95 11.60
C LEU A 136 -9.71 1.01 12.40
N THR A 137 -10.82 0.58 11.80
CA THR A 137 -11.69 -0.46 12.30
C THR A 137 -11.24 -1.78 11.65
N PRO A 138 -11.14 -2.89 12.43
CA PRO A 138 -10.75 -4.17 11.87
C PRO A 138 -11.75 -4.56 10.77
N ALA A 139 -11.26 -4.55 9.52
CA ALA A 139 -11.90 -5.04 8.30
C ALA A 139 -13.38 -5.43 8.45
N LYS A 140 -14.28 -4.44 8.54
CA LYS A 140 -15.71 -4.74 8.59
C LYS A 140 -16.20 -5.03 7.18
N ASN A 141 -16.28 -6.32 6.88
CA ASN A 141 -17.11 -6.93 5.84
C ASN A 141 -16.87 -6.42 4.40
N LYS A 142 -15.73 -6.81 3.80
CA LYS A 142 -15.66 -6.84 2.34
C LYS A 142 -16.72 -7.84 1.84
N PRO A 143 -17.72 -7.44 1.05
CA PRO A 143 -18.73 -8.37 0.56
C PRO A 143 -18.04 -9.46 -0.27
N LEU A 144 -18.37 -10.73 0.02
CA LEU A 144 -17.80 -11.87 -0.70
C LEU A 144 -18.15 -11.76 -2.19
N SER A 145 -17.14 -11.54 -3.03
CA SER A 145 -17.28 -11.57 -4.47
C SER A 145 -17.29 -13.02 -4.97
N LEU A 146 -17.95 -13.27 -6.10
CA LEU A 146 -17.98 -14.57 -6.78
C LEU A 146 -16.58 -15.12 -7.09
N SER A 147 -15.58 -14.25 -7.26
CA SER A 147 -14.18 -14.66 -7.43
C SER A 147 -13.64 -15.49 -6.27
N ASN A 148 -14.13 -15.25 -5.05
CA ASN A 148 -13.70 -15.99 -3.85
C ASN A 148 -14.32 -17.40 -3.78
N LEU A 149 -15.40 -17.68 -4.53
CA LEU A 149 -16.07 -18.99 -4.58
C LEU A 149 -15.67 -19.84 -5.79
N GLN A 150 -14.71 -19.38 -6.61
CA GLN A 150 -14.30 -20.11 -7.83
C GLN A 150 -13.77 -21.53 -7.53
N GLY A 151 -13.02 -21.69 -6.44
CA GLY A 151 -12.46 -22.99 -6.02
C GLY A 151 -13.53 -24.07 -5.81
N PRO A 152 -14.52 -23.85 -4.93
CA PRO A 152 -15.65 -24.78 -4.75
C PRO A 152 -16.42 -25.12 -6.04
N PHE A 153 -16.66 -24.15 -6.94
CA PHE A 153 -17.34 -24.42 -8.21
C PHE A 153 -16.51 -25.27 -9.16
N LEU A 154 -15.18 -25.08 -9.20
CA LEU A 154 -14.28 -25.92 -9.99
C LEU A 154 -14.24 -27.37 -9.47
N LEU A 155 -14.22 -27.54 -8.13
CA LEU A 155 -14.31 -28.85 -7.48
C LEU A 155 -15.63 -29.55 -7.81
N LEU A 156 -16.75 -28.84 -7.75
CA LEU A 156 -18.07 -29.36 -8.12
C LEU A 156 -18.11 -29.83 -9.58
N LEU A 157 -17.61 -28.99 -10.50
CA LEU A 157 -17.57 -29.30 -11.93
C LEU A 157 -16.69 -30.52 -12.22
N LEU A 158 -15.52 -30.61 -11.57
CA LEU A 158 -14.64 -31.77 -11.68
C LEU A 158 -15.32 -33.04 -11.16
N GLY A 159 -15.99 -32.97 -10.00
CA GLY A 159 -16.74 -34.09 -9.43
C GLY A 159 -17.87 -34.57 -10.36
N LEU A 160 -18.61 -33.65 -10.97
CA LEU A 160 -19.65 -33.97 -11.95
C LEU A 160 -19.09 -34.65 -13.20
N LEU A 161 -17.94 -34.19 -13.72
CA LEU A 161 -17.28 -34.82 -14.86
C LEU A 161 -16.81 -36.24 -14.54
N LEU A 162 -16.21 -36.46 -13.37
CA LEU A 162 -15.81 -37.80 -12.93
C LEU A 162 -17.02 -38.73 -12.79
N ALA A 163 -18.10 -38.26 -12.16
CA ALA A 163 -19.33 -39.03 -12.00
C ALA A 163 -19.97 -39.39 -13.35
N LEU A 164 -19.94 -38.46 -14.32
CA LEU A 164 -20.42 -38.71 -15.68
C LEU A 164 -19.58 -39.81 -16.36
N VAL A 165 -18.25 -39.74 -16.25
CA VAL A 165 -17.34 -40.74 -16.85
C VAL A 165 -17.54 -42.12 -16.24
N THR A 166 -17.70 -42.22 -14.92
CA THR A 166 -17.98 -43.50 -14.25
C THR A 166 -19.33 -44.06 -14.69
N PHE A 167 -20.38 -43.23 -14.72
CA PHE A 167 -21.71 -43.65 -15.15
C PHE A 167 -21.73 -44.14 -16.61
N VAL A 168 -21.07 -43.43 -17.53
CA VAL A 168 -20.97 -43.83 -18.94
C VAL A 168 -20.19 -45.15 -19.08
N SER A 169 -19.11 -45.32 -18.31
CA SER A 169 -18.31 -46.54 -18.33
C SER A 169 -19.09 -47.76 -17.85
N GLU A 170 -19.88 -47.61 -16.78
CA GLU A 170 -20.78 -48.63 -16.26
C GLU A 170 -21.88 -48.98 -17.27
N ALA A 171 -22.56 -47.98 -17.83
CA ALA A 171 -23.62 -48.20 -18.82
C ALA A 171 -23.11 -48.95 -20.07
N LEU A 172 -21.90 -48.62 -20.55
CA LEU A 172 -21.27 -49.33 -21.66
C LEU A 172 -20.86 -50.76 -21.30
N ALA A 173 -20.40 -51.00 -20.07
CA ALA A 173 -20.08 -52.33 -19.58
C ALA A 173 -21.34 -53.20 -19.47
N ASP A 174 -22.44 -52.64 -18.97
CA ASP A 174 -23.72 -53.33 -18.81
C ASP A 174 -24.35 -53.68 -20.17
N LEU A 175 -24.34 -52.75 -21.13
CA LEU A 175 -24.79 -53.01 -22.51
C LEU A 175 -23.98 -54.13 -23.19
N ARG A 176 -22.67 -54.20 -22.93
CA ARG A 176 -21.81 -55.28 -23.45
C ARG A 176 -22.11 -56.63 -22.79
N GLN A 177 -22.44 -56.66 -21.49
CA GLN A 177 -22.80 -57.89 -20.80
C GLN A 177 -24.19 -58.39 -21.24
N GLY A 178 -25.19 -57.51 -21.35
CA GLY A 178 -26.53 -57.86 -21.86
C GLY A 178 -26.50 -58.48 -23.27
N SER A 179 -25.64 -57.98 -24.16
CA SER A 179 -25.43 -58.56 -25.50
C SER A 179 -24.82 -59.97 -25.47
N ARG A 180 -23.96 -60.28 -24.48
CA ARG A 180 -23.40 -61.63 -24.29
C ARG A 180 -24.43 -62.64 -23.76
N TYR A 181 -25.35 -62.23 -22.89
CA TYR A 181 -26.41 -63.12 -22.39
C TYR A 181 -27.41 -63.53 -23.49
N LEU A 182 -27.76 -62.62 -24.42
CA LEU A 182 -28.63 -62.92 -25.58
C LEU A 182 -27.98 -63.85 -26.61
N ASN A 183 -26.65 -63.85 -26.73
CA ASN A 183 -25.94 -64.79 -27.61
C ASN A 183 -25.73 -66.17 -26.97
N SER A 184 -25.64 -66.28 -25.64
CA SER A 184 -25.53 -67.57 -24.95
C SER A 184 -26.85 -68.35 -24.91
N SER A 185 -28.01 -67.68 -24.97
CA SER A 185 -29.32 -68.36 -25.00
C SER A 185 -29.69 -68.92 -26.38
N LYS A 186 -28.94 -68.58 -27.44
CA LYS A 186 -29.11 -69.13 -28.79
C LYS A 186 -28.28 -70.40 -29.06
N ILE A 187 -27.41 -70.80 -28.12
CA ILE A 187 -26.52 -71.97 -28.27
C ILE A 187 -27.07 -73.20 -27.53
N VAL A 188 -28.15 -73.05 -26.74
CA VAL A 188 -28.86 -74.17 -26.10
C VAL A 188 -30.29 -74.22 -26.65
N MET A 189 -30.43 -74.59 -27.92
CA MET A 189 -31.67 -75.16 -28.47
C MET A 189 -31.34 -76.10 -29.62
#